data_AF-A0A1I5MP32-F1
#
_entry.id   AF-A0A1I5MP32-F1
#
_cell.length_a   1.000
_cell.length_b   1.000
_cell.length_c   1.000
_cell.angle_alpha   90.00
_cell.angle_beta   90.00
_cell.angle_gamma   90.00
#
_symmetry.space_group_name_H-M   'P 1'
#
loop_
_entity.id
_entity.type
_entity.pdbx_description
1 polymer ?
#
loop_
_entity_poly.entity_id
_entity_poly.type
_entity_poly.pdbx_seq_one_letter_code
_entity_poly.pdbx_strand_id
1 'polypeptide(L)'
;MTRLWREAVVVVTLVWLSGCGSLLPSERAEVQSPFIDYLDAEMRYSQAVNGMTSRSELFSLGFDPLTQGNGKMLSFIDVRLMFVQPNIPINYLPDGLVRCLEAKDRCVGYAFEFTKTDTQRVGSFWADVFNFRKQRAIQGWSFRAVFVLVDDVLVHKVSNGEPNIRHFEVKRNPLGPLQGAGEYFSDQLK
;
A
#
# COMPACT_ATOMS: atom_id res chain seq x y z
N MET A 1 -22.08 49.02 -37.08
CA MET A 1 -22.32 47.59 -36.75
C MET A 1 -21.04 46.74 -36.73
N THR A 2 -19.97 47.10 -37.46
CA THR A 2 -18.74 46.30 -37.57
C THR A 2 -17.78 46.36 -36.36
N ARG A 3 -17.78 47.44 -35.56
CA ARG A 3 -16.95 47.55 -34.34
C ARG A 3 -17.45 46.69 -33.18
N LEU A 4 -18.75 46.73 -32.89
CA LEU A 4 -19.39 45.91 -31.84
C LEU A 4 -19.26 44.40 -32.11
N TRP A 5 -19.29 43.98 -33.37
CA TRP A 5 -19.02 42.59 -33.76
C TRP A 5 -17.55 42.18 -33.55
N ARG A 6 -16.59 43.07 -33.84
CA ARG A 6 -15.16 42.80 -33.56
C ARG A 6 -14.88 42.67 -32.07
N GLU A 7 -15.49 43.53 -31.25
CA GLU A 7 -15.32 43.46 -29.79
C GLU A 7 -15.98 42.20 -29.20
N ALA A 8 -17.16 41.81 -29.68
CA ALA A 8 -17.81 40.57 -29.28
C ALA A 8 -16.98 39.32 -29.66
N VAL A 9 -16.37 39.28 -30.84
CA VAL A 9 -15.50 38.17 -31.28
C VAL A 9 -14.23 38.08 -30.44
N VAL A 10 -13.65 39.21 -30.01
CA VAL A 10 -12.46 39.24 -29.13
C VAL A 10 -12.80 38.76 -27.72
N VAL A 11 -13.95 39.15 -27.17
CA VAL A 11 -14.39 38.70 -25.85
C VAL A 11 -14.71 37.20 -25.86
N VAL A 12 -15.38 36.70 -26.91
CA VAL A 12 -15.69 35.27 -27.05
C VAL A 12 -14.42 34.43 -27.20
N THR A 13 -13.42 34.91 -27.94
CA THR A 13 -12.13 34.20 -28.06
C THR A 13 -11.32 34.19 -26.76
N LEU A 14 -11.37 35.25 -25.95
CA LEU A 14 -10.75 35.26 -24.61
C LEU A 14 -11.43 34.27 -23.64
N VAL A 15 -12.75 34.16 -23.67
CA VAL A 15 -13.49 33.22 -22.81
C VAL A 15 -13.20 31.76 -23.18
N TRP A 16 -13.03 31.46 -24.48
CA TRP A 16 -12.65 30.12 -24.95
C TRP A 16 -11.22 29.72 -24.58
N LEU A 17 -10.31 30.69 -24.37
CA LEU A 17 -8.92 30.43 -23.98
C LEU A 17 -8.73 30.20 -22.46
N SER A 18 -9.71 30.56 -21.61
CA SER A 18 -9.62 30.39 -20.15
C SER A 18 -10.00 29.00 -19.62
N GLY A 19 -10.32 28.03 -20.48
CA GLY A 19 -11.00 26.78 -20.08
C GLY A 19 -10.15 25.59 -19.62
N CYS A 20 -8.83 25.58 -19.77
CA CYS A 20 -8.03 24.35 -19.61
C CYS A 20 -6.89 24.49 -18.59
N GLY A 21 -7.22 24.60 -17.31
CA GLY A 21 -6.22 24.70 -16.23
C GLY A 21 -6.23 23.58 -15.19
N SER A 22 -7.37 22.90 -14.95
CA SER A 22 -7.57 22.17 -13.68
C SER A 22 -7.82 20.67 -13.78
N LEU A 23 -7.66 20.03 -14.93
CA LEU A 23 -7.93 18.60 -15.12
C LEU A 23 -6.64 17.76 -15.00
N LEU A 24 -6.03 17.76 -13.82
CA LEU A 24 -4.94 16.81 -13.52
C LEU A 24 -5.54 15.51 -12.98
N PRO A 25 -5.20 14.34 -13.55
CA PRO A 25 -5.65 13.06 -13.02
C PRO A 25 -4.97 12.77 -11.68
N SER A 26 -5.78 12.42 -10.68
CA SER A 26 -5.33 11.83 -9.42
C SER A 26 -5.49 10.31 -9.46
N GLU A 27 -4.54 9.58 -8.88
CA GLU A 27 -4.58 8.13 -8.80
C GLU A 27 -4.59 7.71 -7.32
N ARG A 28 -5.57 6.89 -6.93
CA ARG A 28 -5.65 6.32 -5.60
C ARG A 28 -5.41 4.83 -5.67
N ALA A 29 -4.38 4.36 -4.97
CA ALA A 29 -4.10 2.95 -4.80
C ALA A 29 -4.47 2.58 -3.35
N GLU A 30 -5.65 2.01 -3.18
CA GLU A 30 -6.11 1.54 -1.89
C GLU A 30 -6.14 0.01 -1.91
N VAL A 31 -5.29 -0.59 -1.09
CA VAL A 31 -5.46 -1.99 -0.72
C VAL A 31 -6.60 -2.03 0.29
N GLN A 32 -7.64 -2.82 0.01
CA GLN A 32 -8.77 -2.96 0.94
C GLN A 32 -8.24 -3.35 2.32
N SER A 33 -8.45 -2.47 3.29
CA SER A 33 -8.01 -2.61 4.67
C SER A 33 -9.20 -2.38 5.59
N PRO A 34 -9.35 -3.17 6.67
CA PRO A 34 -10.37 -2.92 7.69
C PRO A 34 -10.08 -1.67 8.52
N PHE A 35 -8.88 -1.09 8.40
CA PHE A 35 -8.40 -0.01 9.26
C PHE A 35 -8.48 1.35 8.58
N ILE A 36 -8.82 2.36 9.36
CA ILE A 36 -8.94 3.74 8.86
C ILE A 36 -7.57 4.34 8.58
N ASP A 37 -6.66 4.19 9.54
CA ASP A 37 -5.30 4.69 9.52
C ASP A 37 -4.32 3.77 10.26
N TYR A 38 -3.05 4.17 10.29
CA TYR A 38 -2.00 3.43 10.99
C TYR A 38 -2.29 3.26 12.49
N LEU A 39 -2.84 4.28 13.15
CA LEU A 39 -3.07 4.25 14.59
C LEU A 39 -4.23 3.32 14.96
N ASP A 40 -5.27 3.25 14.12
CA ASP A 40 -6.33 2.26 14.25
C ASP A 40 -5.77 0.84 14.13
N ALA A 41 -4.95 0.57 13.10
CA ALA A 41 -4.28 -0.73 12.94
C ALA A 41 -3.38 -1.08 14.14
N GLU A 42 -2.59 -0.13 14.64
CA GLU A 42 -1.70 -0.32 15.79
C GLU A 42 -2.50 -0.55 17.09
N MET A 43 -3.60 0.17 17.28
CA MET A 43 -4.48 0.01 18.43
C MET A 43 -5.14 -1.37 18.42
N ARG A 44 -5.64 -1.83 17.29
CA ARG A 44 -6.21 -3.19 17.14
C ARG A 44 -5.17 -4.27 17.33
N TYR A 45 -3.98 -4.08 16.79
CA TYR A 45 -2.84 -4.96 17.02
C TYR A 45 -2.47 -5.05 18.50
N SER A 46 -2.53 -3.94 19.24
CA SER A 46 -2.19 -3.90 20.66
C SER A 46 -3.11 -4.75 21.54
N GLN A 47 -4.39 -4.89 21.15
CA GLN A 47 -5.41 -5.67 21.87
C GLN A 47 -5.13 -7.18 21.83
N ALA A 48 -4.42 -7.66 20.81
CA ALA A 48 -4.04 -9.07 20.73
C ALA A 48 -2.90 -9.40 21.72
N VAL A 49 -3.16 -10.18 22.77
CA VAL A 49 -2.19 -10.50 23.83
C VAL A 49 -1.69 -11.93 23.73
N ASN A 50 -0.37 -12.10 23.73
CA ASN A 50 0.26 -13.43 23.72
C ASN A 50 -0.20 -14.27 24.93
N GLY A 51 -0.59 -15.51 24.68
CA GLY A 51 -1.08 -16.47 25.66
C GLY A 51 -2.55 -16.30 26.06
N MET A 52 -3.24 -15.26 25.56
CA MET A 52 -4.63 -14.98 25.91
C MET A 52 -5.52 -14.94 24.67
N THR A 53 -5.09 -14.22 23.62
CA THR A 53 -5.92 -13.99 22.45
C THR A 53 -6.08 -15.26 21.62
N SER A 54 -7.33 -15.61 21.34
CA SER A 54 -7.67 -16.75 20.48
C SER A 54 -7.65 -16.36 19.00
N ARG A 55 -7.64 -17.36 18.11
CA ARG A 55 -7.76 -17.13 16.66
C ARG A 55 -9.03 -16.35 16.30
N SER A 56 -10.17 -16.71 16.88
CA SER A 56 -11.45 -16.04 16.58
C SER A 56 -11.47 -14.59 17.06
N GLU A 57 -10.85 -14.32 18.21
CA GLU A 57 -10.68 -12.95 18.71
C GLU A 57 -9.70 -12.16 17.84
N LEU A 58 -8.59 -12.74 17.42
CA LEU A 58 -7.67 -12.10 16.47
C LEU A 58 -8.38 -11.69 15.19
N PHE A 59 -9.29 -12.54 14.69
CA PHE A 59 -10.04 -12.28 13.48
C PHE A 59 -11.06 -11.14 13.68
N SER A 60 -11.74 -11.12 14.83
CA SER A 60 -12.67 -10.02 15.18
C SER A 60 -11.98 -8.67 15.34
N LEU A 61 -10.67 -8.67 15.64
CA LEU A 61 -9.85 -7.46 15.73
C LEU A 61 -9.49 -6.83 14.37
N GLY A 62 -9.69 -7.51 13.25
CA GLY A 62 -9.21 -7.00 11.95
C GLY A 62 -8.03 -7.79 11.38
N PHE A 63 -7.79 -9.02 11.83
CA PHE A 63 -6.66 -9.83 11.34
C PHE A 63 -7.13 -11.21 10.89
N ASP A 64 -8.04 -11.22 9.91
CA ASP A 64 -8.56 -12.45 9.30
C ASP A 64 -8.05 -12.58 7.85
N PRO A 65 -7.27 -13.63 7.53
CA PRO A 65 -6.69 -13.81 6.20
C PRO A 65 -7.73 -14.15 5.12
N LEU A 66 -8.92 -14.64 5.50
CA LEU A 66 -9.96 -15.08 4.58
C LEU A 66 -10.90 -13.93 4.21
N THR A 67 -11.25 -13.07 5.17
CA THR A 67 -12.27 -12.02 4.95
C THR A 67 -11.68 -10.67 4.56
N GLN A 68 -10.47 -10.33 5.01
CA GLN A 68 -9.97 -8.95 4.92
C GLN A 68 -8.94 -8.71 3.81
N GLY A 69 -8.61 -9.75 3.05
CA GLY A 69 -7.60 -9.69 1.99
C GLY A 69 -6.19 -9.42 2.52
N ASN A 70 -5.17 -9.66 1.71
CA ASN A 70 -3.75 -9.37 2.02
C ASN A 70 -3.17 -10.08 3.25
N GLY A 71 -3.92 -11.01 3.85
CA GLY A 71 -3.43 -11.96 4.82
C GLY A 71 -2.84 -13.20 4.13
N LYS A 72 -1.64 -13.59 4.53
CA LYS A 72 -0.98 -14.84 4.13
C LYS A 72 -1.00 -15.80 5.31
N MET A 73 -1.51 -17.00 5.08
CA MET A 73 -1.33 -18.10 6.02
C MET A 73 0.09 -18.65 5.86
N LEU A 74 0.79 -18.79 6.98
CA LEU A 74 2.15 -19.29 7.05
C LEU A 74 2.13 -20.67 7.70
N SER A 75 2.77 -21.63 7.04
CA SER A 75 3.07 -22.92 7.66
C SER A 75 4.16 -22.78 8.71
N PHE A 76 4.35 -23.80 9.53
CA PHE A 76 5.50 -23.89 10.43
C PHE A 76 6.85 -23.69 9.71
N ILE A 77 7.00 -24.15 8.47
CA ILE A 77 8.22 -23.96 7.68
C ILE A 77 8.44 -22.48 7.37
N ASP A 78 7.38 -21.76 6.98
CA ASP A 78 7.45 -20.33 6.67
C ASP A 78 7.79 -19.52 7.92
N VAL A 79 7.17 -19.83 9.06
CA VAL A 79 7.48 -19.20 10.35
C VAL A 79 8.94 -19.47 10.74
N ARG A 80 9.42 -20.71 10.59
CA ARG A 80 10.82 -21.04 10.88
C ARG A 80 11.77 -20.23 10.00
N LEU A 81 11.52 -20.15 8.70
CA LEU A 81 12.37 -19.40 7.76
C LEU A 81 12.35 -17.88 8.02
N MET A 82 11.23 -17.36 8.54
CA MET A 82 11.10 -15.94 8.85
C MET A 82 11.87 -15.53 10.11
N PHE A 83 11.86 -16.37 11.15
CA PHE A 83 12.39 -15.99 12.48
C PHE A 83 13.70 -16.69 12.87
N VAL A 84 14.01 -17.86 12.30
CA VAL A 84 15.20 -18.63 12.66
C VAL A 84 16.30 -18.41 11.64
N GLN A 85 17.29 -17.60 12.01
CA GLN A 85 18.48 -17.41 11.19
C GLN A 85 19.50 -18.54 11.48
N PRO A 86 20.23 -19.05 10.48
CA PRO A 86 21.12 -20.22 10.64
C PRO A 86 22.19 -20.09 11.75
N ASN A 87 22.63 -18.87 12.05
CA ASN A 87 23.73 -18.60 12.98
C ASN A 87 23.26 -18.03 14.33
N ILE A 88 21.94 -18.00 14.59
CA ILE A 88 21.39 -17.52 15.86
C ILE A 88 20.97 -18.72 16.70
N PRO A 89 21.51 -18.89 17.92
CA PRO A 89 21.12 -20.01 18.75
C PRO A 89 19.68 -19.87 19.23
N ILE A 90 19.00 -21.01 19.41
CA ILE A 90 17.55 -21.07 19.66
C ILE A 90 17.11 -20.33 20.93
N ASN A 91 18.01 -20.19 21.90
CA ASN A 91 17.78 -19.48 23.16
C ASN A 91 17.67 -17.95 23.02
N TYR A 92 18.04 -17.38 21.88
CA TYR A 92 17.77 -15.97 21.56
C TYR A 92 16.37 -15.75 21.00
N LEU A 93 15.65 -16.82 20.64
CA LEU A 93 14.29 -16.70 20.16
C LEU A 93 13.34 -16.45 21.34
N PRO A 94 12.34 -15.57 21.18
CA PRO A 94 11.23 -15.44 22.12
C PRO A 94 10.57 -16.79 22.42
N ASP A 95 10.18 -17.02 23.68
CA ASP A 95 9.56 -18.27 24.15
C ASP A 95 8.39 -18.72 23.28
N GLY A 96 7.56 -17.78 22.80
CA GLY A 96 6.42 -18.08 21.93
C GLY A 96 6.83 -18.71 20.59
N LEU A 97 7.96 -18.27 20.03
CA LEU A 97 8.51 -18.86 18.81
C LEU A 97 9.11 -20.23 19.11
N VAL A 98 9.82 -20.42 20.22
CA VAL A 98 10.33 -21.74 20.62
C VAL A 98 9.17 -22.75 20.74
N ARG A 99 8.07 -22.37 21.42
CA ARG A 99 6.86 -23.20 21.50
C ARG A 99 6.26 -23.54 20.14
N CYS A 100 6.22 -22.57 19.22
CA CYS A 100 5.81 -22.82 17.85
C CYS A 100 6.71 -23.86 17.17
N LEU A 101 8.04 -23.76 17.35
CA LEU A 101 8.98 -24.69 16.74
C LEU A 101 8.82 -26.12 17.27
N GLU A 102 8.54 -26.27 18.56
CA GLU A 102 8.27 -27.56 19.19
C GLU A 102 6.92 -28.16 18.75
N ALA A 103 5.92 -27.31 18.49
CA ALA A 103 4.56 -27.71 18.11
C ALA A 103 4.41 -28.17 16.65
N LYS A 104 5.38 -27.87 15.78
CA LYS A 104 5.43 -28.31 14.36
C LYS A 104 4.15 -27.93 13.61
N ASP A 105 3.43 -28.90 13.04
CA ASP A 105 2.24 -28.67 12.20
C ASP A 105 1.07 -28.00 12.94
N ARG A 106 1.10 -27.99 14.28
CA ARG A 106 0.12 -27.25 15.11
C ARG A 106 0.45 -25.76 15.20
N CYS A 107 1.65 -25.34 14.77
CA CYS A 107 2.01 -23.95 14.66
C CYS A 107 1.59 -23.39 13.30
N VAL A 108 0.82 -22.31 13.34
CA VAL A 108 0.40 -21.56 12.16
C VAL A 108 0.75 -20.09 12.34
N GLY A 109 1.11 -19.42 11.24
CA GLY A 109 1.31 -17.98 11.24
C GLY A 109 0.29 -17.28 10.34
N TYR A 110 0.04 -16.01 10.64
CA TYR A 110 -0.72 -15.11 9.78
C TYR A 110 0.09 -13.84 9.57
N ALA A 111 0.43 -13.53 8.32
CA ALA A 111 1.12 -12.30 7.95
C ALA A 111 0.18 -11.38 7.18
N PHE A 112 0.09 -10.13 7.60
CA PHE A 112 -0.75 -9.11 6.99
C PHE A 112 0.07 -7.93 6.53
N GLU A 113 -0.33 -7.33 5.41
CA GLU A 113 0.23 -6.10 4.89
C GLU A 113 -0.93 -5.19 4.42
N PHE A 114 -1.13 -4.09 5.15
CA PHE A 114 -2.14 -3.09 4.86
C PHE A 114 -1.46 -1.81 4.42
N THR A 115 -1.84 -1.31 3.25
CA THR A 115 -1.23 -0.11 2.67
C THR A 115 -2.31 0.76 2.05
N LYS A 116 -2.33 2.03 2.43
CA LYS A 116 -3.21 3.04 1.84
C LYS A 116 -2.39 4.21 1.36
N THR A 117 -2.35 4.42 0.04
CA THR A 117 -1.58 5.51 -0.56
C THR A 117 -2.46 6.35 -1.51
N ASP A 118 -2.36 7.67 -1.35
CA ASP A 118 -2.91 8.65 -2.27
C ASP A 118 -1.77 9.23 -3.10
N THR A 119 -1.88 9.13 -4.43
CA THR A 119 -0.88 9.64 -5.35
C THR A 119 -1.47 10.84 -6.10
N GLN A 120 -1.02 12.02 -5.70
CA GLN A 120 -1.45 13.28 -6.29
C GLN A 120 -0.46 13.67 -7.39
N ARG A 121 -0.96 13.93 -8.60
CA ARG A 121 -0.14 14.47 -9.70
C ARG A 121 0.10 15.96 -9.45
N VAL A 122 1.37 16.35 -9.45
CA VAL A 122 1.78 17.74 -9.26
C VAL A 122 2.43 18.22 -10.56
N GLY A 123 1.95 19.30 -11.17
CA GLY A 123 2.50 19.81 -12.43
C GLY A 123 1.55 20.70 -13.23
N SER A 124 2.02 21.27 -14.35
CA SER A 124 1.17 22.01 -15.28
C SER A 124 0.77 21.13 -16.48
N PHE A 125 -0.50 21.21 -16.87
CA PHE A 125 -1.05 20.49 -18.04
C PHE A 125 -0.22 20.72 -19.32
N TRP A 126 0.29 21.93 -19.53
CA TRP A 126 1.06 22.29 -20.73
C TRP A 126 2.46 21.67 -20.79
N ALA A 127 3.10 21.41 -19.65
CA ALA A 127 4.35 20.63 -19.61
C ALA A 127 4.10 19.12 -19.85
N ASP A 128 2.86 18.68 -19.65
CA ASP A 128 2.43 17.29 -19.76
C ASP A 128 2.01 16.88 -21.19
N VAL A 129 1.61 17.81 -22.06
CA VAL A 129 1.28 17.50 -23.48
C VAL A 129 2.46 16.85 -24.22
N PHE A 130 3.69 17.21 -23.85
CA PHE A 130 4.90 16.59 -24.40
C PHE A 130 5.48 15.46 -23.52
N ASN A 131 4.81 15.11 -22.42
CA ASN A 131 5.09 13.97 -21.53
C ASN A 131 6.54 13.87 -20.96
N PHE A 132 7.34 14.93 -21.02
CA PHE A 132 8.77 14.90 -20.69
C PHE A 132 9.06 14.75 -19.19
N ARG A 133 8.16 15.19 -18.31
CA ARG A 133 8.37 15.15 -16.85
C ARG A 133 7.06 14.98 -16.09
N LYS A 134 6.93 13.92 -15.31
CA LYS A 134 5.83 13.69 -14.38
C LYS A 134 6.33 13.86 -12.95
N GLN A 135 5.64 14.66 -12.14
CA GLN A 135 5.89 14.75 -10.70
C GLN A 135 4.68 14.20 -9.95
N ARG A 136 4.94 13.38 -8.93
CA ARG A 136 3.92 12.76 -8.10
C ARG A 136 4.27 13.00 -6.64
N ALA A 137 3.29 13.46 -5.86
CA ALA A 137 3.36 13.48 -4.41
C ALA A 137 2.60 12.24 -3.91
N ILE A 138 3.31 11.35 -3.23
CA ILE A 138 2.74 10.13 -2.64
C ILE A 138 2.60 10.38 -1.15
N GLN A 139 1.40 10.17 -0.64
CA GLN A 139 1.09 10.23 0.79
C GLN A 139 0.39 8.94 1.21
N GLY A 140 0.59 8.49 2.45
CA GLY A 140 -0.10 7.29 2.90
C GLY A 140 0.43 6.71 4.20
N TRP A 141 0.07 5.45 4.45
CA TRP A 141 0.59 4.65 5.54
C TRP A 141 0.71 3.18 5.14
N SER A 142 1.58 2.45 5.82
CA SER A 142 1.73 1.01 5.70
C SER A 142 1.80 0.36 7.08
N PHE A 143 1.13 -0.76 7.27
CA PHE A 143 1.17 -1.54 8.51
C PHE A 143 1.32 -3.02 8.17
N ARG A 144 2.34 -3.66 8.73
CA ARG A 144 2.62 -5.08 8.56
C ARG A 144 2.62 -5.75 9.92
N ALA A 145 1.94 -6.87 10.02
CA ALA A 145 1.88 -7.64 11.25
C ALA A 145 2.04 -9.13 10.96
N VAL A 146 2.72 -9.83 11.86
CA VAL A 146 2.82 -11.28 11.86
C VAL A 146 2.37 -11.79 13.22
N PHE A 147 1.41 -12.70 13.20
CA PHE A 147 0.91 -13.42 14.36
C PHE A 147 1.29 -14.88 14.23
N VAL A 148 1.75 -15.48 15.32
CA VAL A 148 2.10 -16.90 15.39
C VAL A 148 1.22 -17.52 16.47
N LEU A 149 0.47 -18.55 16.08
CA LEU A 149 -0.45 -19.27 16.94
C LEU A 149 0.02 -20.72 17.06
N VAL A 150 -0.23 -21.31 18.22
CA VAL A 150 -0.17 -22.76 18.42
C VAL A 150 -1.57 -23.23 18.73
N ASP A 151 -2.06 -24.17 17.94
CA ASP A 151 -3.46 -24.59 17.88
C ASP A 151 -4.37 -23.38 17.55
N ASP A 152 -4.87 -22.67 18.56
CA ASP A 152 -5.75 -21.50 18.41
C ASP A 152 -5.36 -20.33 19.32
N VAL A 153 -4.22 -20.41 20.01
CA VAL A 153 -3.79 -19.37 20.95
C VAL A 153 -2.58 -18.64 20.38
N LEU A 154 -2.64 -17.31 20.40
CA LEU A 154 -1.54 -16.44 20.02
C LEU A 154 -0.34 -16.67 20.94
N VAL A 155 0.79 -17.11 20.40
CA VAL A 155 2.03 -17.31 21.18
C VAL A 155 3.06 -16.22 20.95
N HIS A 156 3.05 -15.59 19.77
CA HIS A 156 3.96 -14.51 19.43
C HIS A 156 3.32 -13.57 18.41
N LYS A 157 3.67 -12.28 18.50
CA LYS A 157 3.28 -11.27 17.51
C LYS A 157 4.41 -10.28 17.30
N VAL A 158 4.50 -9.76 16.08
CA VAL A 158 5.39 -8.65 15.71
C VAL A 158 4.69 -7.76 14.71
N SER A 159 4.93 -6.45 14.80
CA SER A 159 4.46 -5.47 13.83
C SER A 159 5.60 -4.55 13.38
N ASN A 160 5.46 -4.00 12.19
CA ASN A 160 6.26 -2.89 11.69
C ASN A 160 5.44 -2.09 10.66
N GLY A 161 5.94 -0.95 10.21
CA GLY A 161 5.28 -0.18 9.16
C GLY A 161 5.71 1.27 9.14
N GLU A 162 5.04 2.05 8.32
CA GLU A 162 5.30 3.47 8.12
C GLU A 162 4.02 4.27 8.42
N PRO A 163 3.96 5.02 9.54
CA PRO A 163 2.76 5.74 9.94
C PRO A 163 2.44 6.94 9.04
N ASN A 164 3.44 7.50 8.36
CA ASN A 164 3.28 8.68 7.52
C ASN A 164 4.28 8.63 6.37
N ILE A 165 3.85 8.00 5.27
CA ILE A 165 4.56 7.95 4.00
C ILE A 165 4.44 9.32 3.33
N ARG A 166 5.57 9.94 3.00
CA ARG A 166 5.63 11.19 2.22
C ARG A 166 6.79 11.14 1.24
N HIS A 167 6.48 10.94 -0.03
CA HIS A 167 7.50 10.89 -1.10
C HIS A 167 7.15 11.85 -2.23
N PHE A 168 8.20 12.41 -2.83
CA PHE A 168 8.12 13.15 -4.08
C PHE A 168 8.85 12.37 -5.16
N GLU A 169 8.11 11.86 -6.14
CA GLU A 169 8.67 11.14 -7.27
C GLU A 169 8.73 12.06 -8.49
N VAL A 170 9.89 12.09 -9.17
CA VAL A 170 10.07 12.83 -10.42
C VAL A 170 10.50 11.86 -11.51
N LYS A 171 9.56 11.47 -12.36
CA LYS A 171 9.83 10.63 -13.53
C LYS A 171 10.09 11.51 -14.75
N ARG A 172 11.26 11.36 -15.38
CA ARG A 172 11.60 12.03 -16.65
C ARG A 172 11.44 11.04 -17.80
N ASN A 173 10.65 11.38 -18.81
CA ASN A 173 10.49 10.58 -20.03
C ASN A 173 11.11 11.35 -21.19
N PRO A 174 12.42 11.24 -21.42
CA PRO A 174 13.12 12.07 -22.42
C PRO A 174 12.62 11.86 -23.84
N LEU A 175 11.98 10.72 -24.16
CA LEU A 175 11.42 10.42 -25.49
C LEU A 175 9.92 10.75 -25.59
N GLY A 176 9.32 11.34 -24.56
CA GLY A 176 7.93 11.79 -24.57
C GLY A 176 6.93 10.66 -24.86
N PRO A 177 5.84 10.91 -25.60
CA PRO A 177 4.79 9.91 -25.89
C PRO A 177 5.29 8.64 -26.60
N LEU A 178 6.41 8.71 -27.34
CA LEU A 178 6.98 7.57 -28.06
C LEU A 178 7.56 6.51 -27.11
N GLN A 179 7.87 6.88 -25.87
CA GLN A 179 8.47 5.97 -24.88
C GLN A 179 7.47 4.96 -24.30
N GLY A 180 6.16 5.25 -24.31
CA GLY A 180 5.11 4.35 -23.82
C GLY A 180 4.49 3.45 -24.89
N ALA A 181 4.67 3.77 -26.18
CA ALA A 181 4.13 2.97 -27.28
C ALA A 181 4.77 1.58 -27.34
N GLY A 182 6.06 1.46 -27.00
CA GLY A 182 6.78 0.18 -27.01
C GLY A 182 6.22 -0.87 -26.04
N GLU A 183 5.84 -0.47 -24.82
CA GLU A 183 5.25 -1.37 -23.81
C GLU A 183 3.87 -1.89 -24.23
N TYR A 184 3.02 -1.02 -24.80
CA TYR A 184 1.69 -1.39 -25.28
C TYR A 184 1.75 -2.38 -26.46
N PHE A 185 2.67 -2.17 -27.41
CA PHE A 185 2.89 -3.10 -28.52
C PHE A 185 3.48 -4.44 -28.06
N SER A 186 4.32 -4.47 -27.03
CA SER A 186 4.87 -5.73 -26.50
C SER A 186 3.86 -6.55 -25.70
N ASP A 187 2.95 -5.90 -24.98
CA ASP A 187 1.91 -6.62 -24.20
C ASP A 187 0.78 -7.16 -25.09
N GLN A 188 0.52 -6.57 -26.25
CA GLN A 188 -0.41 -7.13 -27.25
C GLN A 188 0.19 -8.28 -28.08
N LEU A 189 1.51 -8.46 -28.08
CA LEU A 189 2.21 -9.52 -28.81
C LEU A 189 2.52 -10.76 -27.93
N LYS A 190 2.04 -10.77 -26.69
CA LYS A 190 2.02 -11.93 -25.79
C LYS A 190 0.61 -12.52 -25.71
#